data_AF-A0A3A5VDT8-F1
#
_entry.id   AF-A0A3A5VDT8-F1
#
_cell.length_a   1.000
_cell.length_b   1.000
_cell.length_c   1.000
_cell.angle_alpha   90.00
_cell.angle_beta   90.00
_cell.angle_gamma   90.00
#
_symmetry.space_group_name_H-M   'P 1'
#
loop_
_entity.id
_entity.type
_entity.pdbx_description
1 polymer ?
#
loop_
_entity_poly.entity_id
_entity_poly.type
_entity_poly.pdbx_seq_one_letter_code
_entity_poly.pdbx_strand_id
1 'polypeptide(L)'
;MGDSLRTLPFVLVALLLGCLMVPVGFVQHAEAESSDDALAAEGLTLVALRNDTMDLNQDGEPDAIRIVVILNTTSEWSEIELRLFGTHKDKEVREDRYMAFTGQSNASLVYDSWSEGEHSLRLDFIDKDGDKITSIALPTYVLKPALQTPQITLDLDAPSWIETGDDCKINRIFADETGPRYDASGIRTFSGAPFTVLDNQTILDCSHWPAGDYLLKEAYRNDLGQVTESWLNLTINNRPAPAFSLDVFGNQNNTDEPCLITMIPNMIDVDFSTFE
;
A
#
# COMPACT_ATOMS: atom_id res chain seq x y z
N MET A 1 75.07 -7.74 -20.51
CA MET A 1 73.86 -8.26 -19.84
C MET A 1 74.13 -8.22 -18.33
N GLY A 2 73.88 -7.15 -17.59
CA GLY A 2 73.10 -5.94 -17.82
C GLY A 2 72.38 -5.64 -16.50
N ASP A 3 72.95 -4.75 -15.69
CA ASP A 3 72.61 -4.38 -14.30
C ASP A 3 71.14 -4.02 -14.03
N SER A 4 70.20 -4.97 -14.07
CA SER A 4 68.77 -4.71 -13.91
C SER A 4 68.16 -5.19 -12.58
N LEU A 5 68.92 -5.86 -11.71
CA LEU A 5 68.36 -6.46 -10.48
C LEU A 5 68.62 -5.70 -9.18
N ARG A 6 69.45 -4.64 -9.21
CA ARG A 6 69.85 -3.89 -7.99
C ARG A 6 69.09 -2.58 -7.74
N THR A 7 68.30 -2.12 -8.71
CA THR A 7 67.57 -0.83 -8.66
C THR A 7 66.12 -0.97 -8.20
N LEU A 8 65.52 -2.16 -8.31
CA LEU A 8 64.13 -2.42 -7.90
C LEU A 8 63.82 -2.10 -6.42
N PRO A 9 64.66 -2.45 -5.43
CA PRO A 9 64.33 -2.17 -4.02
C PRO A 9 64.47 -0.69 -3.68
N PHE A 10 65.36 0.04 -4.36
CA PHE A 10 65.53 1.49 -4.15
C PHE A 10 64.39 2.31 -4.75
N VAL A 11 63.84 1.89 -5.88
CA VAL A 11 62.68 2.56 -6.50
C VAL A 11 61.42 2.34 -5.67
N LEU A 12 61.22 1.16 -5.09
CA LEU A 12 60.09 0.87 -4.20
C LEU A 12 60.14 1.64 -2.87
N VAL A 13 61.33 1.76 -2.27
CA VAL A 13 61.51 2.54 -1.03
C VAL A 13 61.36 4.04 -1.30
N ALA A 14 61.83 4.55 -2.45
CA ALA A 14 61.63 5.94 -2.85
C ALA A 14 60.16 6.25 -3.16
N LEU A 15 59.39 5.30 -3.73
CA LEU A 15 57.95 5.45 -3.95
C LEU A 15 57.17 5.47 -2.62
N LEU A 16 57.56 4.61 -1.68
CA LEU A 16 56.97 4.55 -0.33
C LEU A 16 57.26 5.81 0.51
N LEU A 17 58.45 6.41 0.38
CA LEU A 17 58.76 7.69 1.03
C LEU A 17 58.10 8.89 0.34
N GLY A 18 57.86 8.84 -0.97
CA GLY A 18 57.14 9.88 -1.71
C GLY A 18 55.66 9.99 -1.33
N CYS A 19 55.02 8.86 -0.99
CA CYS A 19 53.63 8.85 -0.51
C CYS A 19 53.46 9.38 0.93
N LEU A 20 54.55 9.55 1.70
CA LEU A 20 54.52 10.08 3.07
C LEU A 20 54.66 11.61 3.15
N MET A 21 54.86 12.29 2.02
CA MET A 21 55.07 13.75 1.95
C MET A 21 53.96 14.48 1.17
N VAL A 22 52.75 13.91 1.13
CA VAL A 22 51.56 14.66 0.70
C VAL A 22 51.23 15.65 1.81
N PRO A 23 51.02 16.96 1.52
CA PRO A 23 50.67 17.91 2.55
C PRO A 23 49.39 17.43 3.21
N VAL A 24 49.42 17.32 4.54
CA VAL A 24 48.24 17.17 5.37
C VAL A 24 47.42 18.45 5.15
N GLY A 25 46.60 18.45 4.10
CA GLY A 25 45.65 19.50 3.84
C GLY A 25 44.82 19.67 5.09
N PHE A 26 44.73 20.92 5.55
CA PHE A 26 43.85 21.32 6.63
C PHE A 26 42.50 20.63 6.47
N VAL A 27 42.25 19.61 7.29
CA VAL A 27 40.90 19.19 7.60
C VAL A 27 40.34 20.33 8.43
N GLN A 28 39.73 21.32 7.78
CA GLN A 28 38.76 22.17 8.45
C GLN A 28 37.77 21.21 9.08
N HIS A 29 37.77 21.16 10.41
CA HIS A 29 36.63 20.63 11.14
C HIS A 29 35.45 21.49 10.67
N ALA A 30 34.63 20.92 9.79
CA ALA A 30 33.26 21.37 9.66
C ALA A 30 32.60 20.94 10.98
N GLU A 31 32.63 21.82 11.99
CA GLU A 31 31.67 21.74 13.08
C GLU A 31 30.30 21.88 12.42
N ALA A 32 29.51 20.81 12.47
CA ALA A 32 28.10 20.92 12.14
C ALA A 32 27.52 21.96 13.11
N GLU A 33 26.97 23.06 12.57
CA GLU A 33 26.21 24.01 13.38
C GLU A 33 25.16 23.22 14.17
N SER A 34 25.08 23.46 15.48
CA SER A 34 24.03 22.84 16.28
C SER A 34 22.68 23.33 15.76
N SER A 35 21.63 22.50 15.89
CA SER A 35 20.28 22.89 15.45
C SER A 35 19.83 24.21 16.08
N ASP A 36 20.26 24.44 17.32
CA ASP A 36 19.92 25.63 18.09
C ASP A 36 20.63 26.88 17.55
N ASP A 37 21.88 26.76 17.10
CA ASP A 37 22.62 27.88 16.50
C ASP A 37 22.00 28.30 15.15
N ALA A 38 21.63 27.33 14.31
CA ALA A 38 20.99 27.58 13.03
C ALA A 38 19.61 28.26 13.20
N LEU A 39 18.80 27.81 14.16
CA LEU A 39 17.53 28.47 14.49
C LEU A 39 17.76 29.88 15.05
N ALA A 40 18.76 30.06 15.91
CA ALA A 40 19.08 31.35 16.51
C ALA A 40 19.53 32.38 15.46
N ALA A 41 20.22 31.95 14.40
CA ALA A 41 20.59 32.81 13.27
C ALA A 41 19.36 33.41 12.57
N GLU A 42 18.25 32.67 12.52
CA GLU A 42 16.95 33.13 11.99
C GLU A 42 16.08 33.85 13.04
N GLY A 43 16.63 34.14 14.22
CA GLY A 43 15.89 34.79 15.31
C GLY A 43 14.87 33.89 15.98
N LEU A 44 14.98 32.57 15.80
CA LEU A 44 14.12 31.55 16.39
C LEU A 44 14.82 30.86 17.57
N THR A 45 14.04 30.42 18.55
CA THR A 45 14.53 29.64 19.68
C THR A 45 13.58 28.48 19.94
N LEU A 46 14.12 27.26 19.94
CA LEU A 46 13.39 26.07 20.36
C LEU A 46 13.29 26.04 21.88
N VAL A 47 12.11 26.36 22.40
CA VAL A 47 11.85 26.40 23.85
C VAL A 47 11.62 24.99 24.39
N ALA A 48 10.88 24.17 23.65
CA ALA A 48 10.62 22.79 24.02
C ALA A 48 10.29 21.94 22.80
N LEU A 49 10.73 20.69 22.85
CA LEU A 49 10.36 19.62 21.92
C LEU A 49 9.91 18.42 22.75
N ARG A 50 8.67 17.97 22.56
CA ARG A 50 8.10 16.83 23.28
C ARG A 50 7.54 15.82 22.29
N ASN A 51 7.81 14.55 22.55
CA ASN A 51 7.35 13.44 21.72
C ASN A 51 6.40 12.59 22.57
N ASP A 52 5.14 12.52 22.17
CA ASP A 52 4.10 11.74 22.85
C ASP A 52 3.74 10.52 22.00
N THR A 53 3.88 9.31 22.56
CA THR A 53 3.39 8.08 21.93
C THR A 53 1.87 8.00 22.05
N MET A 54 1.20 7.66 20.97
CA MET A 54 -0.24 7.55 20.86
C MET A 54 -0.65 6.17 20.37
N ASP A 55 -1.84 5.76 20.79
CA ASP A 55 -2.58 4.59 20.32
C ASP A 55 -3.94 5.12 19.84
N LEU A 56 -4.05 5.39 18.53
CA LEU A 56 -5.19 6.01 17.89
C LEU A 56 -6.32 5.01 17.66
N ASN A 57 -5.99 3.77 17.34
CA ASN A 57 -6.96 2.71 17.08
C ASN A 57 -7.41 1.97 18.36
N GLN A 58 -6.80 2.27 19.50
CA GLN A 58 -7.08 1.71 20.84
C GLN A 58 -6.86 0.19 20.93
N ASP A 59 -5.89 -0.34 20.18
CA ASP A 59 -5.55 -1.76 20.19
C ASP A 59 -4.53 -2.14 21.28
N GLY A 60 -4.03 -1.15 22.04
CA GLY A 60 -3.07 -1.30 23.12
C GLY A 60 -1.61 -1.21 22.68
N GLU A 61 -1.33 -1.07 21.39
CA GLU A 61 0.00 -0.85 20.83
C GLU A 61 0.16 0.60 20.34
N PRO A 62 1.36 1.18 20.46
CA PRO A 62 1.59 2.52 19.92
C PRO A 62 1.58 2.49 18.39
N ASP A 63 0.82 3.40 17.80
CA ASP A 63 0.59 3.48 16.35
C ASP A 63 0.88 4.88 15.77
N ALA A 64 1.05 5.88 16.63
CA ALA A 64 1.36 7.24 16.22
C ALA A 64 2.29 7.96 17.20
N ILE A 65 3.01 8.96 16.69
CA ILE A 65 3.87 9.84 17.49
C ILE A 65 3.42 11.28 17.27
N ARG A 66 3.02 11.96 18.34
CA ARG A 66 2.76 13.39 18.32
C ARG A 66 4.01 14.15 18.74
N ILE A 67 4.48 15.02 17.86
CA ILE A 67 5.59 15.94 18.12
C ILE A 67 5.00 17.30 18.44
N VAL A 68 5.24 17.78 19.66
CA VAL A 68 4.86 19.11 20.12
C VAL A 68 6.10 19.99 20.15
N VAL A 69 6.05 21.08 19.40
CA VAL A 69 7.14 22.04 19.25
C VAL A 69 6.69 23.37 19.84
N ILE A 70 7.49 23.94 20.73
CA ILE A 70 7.30 25.29 21.27
C ILE A 70 8.46 26.15 20.81
N LEU A 71 8.14 27.20 20.07
CA LEU A 71 9.10 28.13 19.50
C LEU A 71 8.87 29.52 20.04
N ASN A 72 9.97 30.27 20.19
CA ASN A 72 9.94 31.68 20.45
C ASN A 72 10.67 32.41 19.32
N THR A 73 10.18 33.59 18.94
CA THR A 73 10.85 34.46 17.96
C THR A 73 11.14 35.82 18.58
N THR A 74 12.31 36.38 18.23
CA THR A 74 12.66 37.77 18.54
C THR A 74 12.18 38.76 17.48
N SER A 75 11.74 38.27 16.33
CA SER A 75 11.24 39.10 15.22
C SER A 75 9.81 39.56 15.48
N GLU A 76 9.44 40.71 14.92
CA GLU A 76 8.05 41.22 15.00
C GLU A 76 7.04 40.30 14.31
N TRP A 77 7.52 39.48 13.36
CA TRP A 77 6.75 38.48 12.65
C TRP A 77 7.69 37.38 12.16
N SER A 78 7.26 36.11 12.30
CA SER A 78 7.97 34.95 11.76
C SER A 78 7.02 33.98 11.13
N GLU A 79 7.44 33.42 9.99
CA GLU A 79 6.73 32.41 9.22
C GLU A 79 7.68 31.24 9.00
N ILE A 80 7.23 30.04 9.37
CA ILE A 80 8.00 28.81 9.21
C ILE A 80 7.08 27.67 8.81
N GLU A 81 7.67 26.66 8.20
CA GLU A 81 7.03 25.36 7.98
C GLU A 81 7.82 24.29 8.74
N LEU A 82 7.10 23.51 9.55
CA LEU A 82 7.62 22.32 10.20
C LEU A 82 7.32 21.13 9.30
N ARG A 83 8.34 20.32 8.97
CA ARG A 83 8.16 19.09 8.19
C ARG A 83 8.61 17.89 9.02
N LEU A 84 7.68 17.06 9.43
CA LEU A 84 7.95 15.82 10.16
C LEU A 84 8.02 14.67 9.15
N PHE A 85 9.20 14.09 9.03
CA PHE A 85 9.44 12.92 8.21
C PHE A 85 9.48 11.68 9.09
N GLY A 86 8.87 10.60 8.62
CA GLY A 86 9.14 9.27 9.15
C GLY A 86 9.66 8.37 8.06
N THR A 87 10.64 7.55 8.39
CA THR A 87 11.29 6.60 7.48
C THR A 87 11.17 5.18 8.01
N HIS A 88 10.74 4.26 7.14
CA HIS A 88 10.70 2.82 7.38
C HIS A 88 11.07 2.06 6.11
N LYS A 89 12.04 1.14 6.19
CA LYS A 89 12.50 0.31 5.06
C LYS A 89 12.74 1.11 3.77
N ASP A 90 13.51 2.19 3.89
CA ASP A 90 13.89 3.09 2.77
C ASP A 90 12.70 3.83 2.10
N LYS A 91 11.53 3.83 2.74
CA LYS A 91 10.37 4.65 2.37
C LYS A 91 10.19 5.75 3.39
N GLU A 92 9.92 6.96 2.90
CA GLU A 92 9.71 8.14 3.73
C GLU A 92 8.32 8.71 3.43
N VAL A 93 7.60 9.08 4.49
CA VAL A 93 6.36 9.88 4.40
C VAL A 93 6.56 11.17 5.20
N ARG A 94 5.70 12.16 4.95
CA ARG A 94 5.87 13.50 5.50
C ARG A 94 4.56 14.10 5.97
N GLU A 95 4.65 14.82 7.08
CA GLU A 95 3.61 15.67 7.64
C GLU A 95 4.09 17.10 7.73
N ASP A 96 3.32 18.03 7.20
CA ASP A 96 3.69 19.44 7.11
C ASP A 96 2.80 20.30 8.01
N ARG A 97 3.40 21.30 8.68
CA ARG A 97 2.66 22.27 9.47
C ARG A 97 3.25 23.66 9.31
N TYR A 98 2.48 24.52 8.66
CA TYR A 98 2.77 25.95 8.59
C TYR A 98 2.42 26.67 9.89
N MET A 99 3.26 27.62 10.28
CA MET A 99 3.04 28.50 11.42
C MET A 99 3.45 29.93 11.10
N ALA A 100 2.64 30.88 11.54
CA ALA A 100 3.00 32.28 11.57
C ALA A 100 2.75 32.85 12.97
N PHE A 101 3.74 33.49 13.58
CA PHE A 101 3.67 33.87 14.99
C PHE A 101 4.60 35.03 15.37
N THR A 102 4.33 35.60 16.56
CA THR A 102 5.13 36.63 17.21
C THR A 102 5.37 36.23 18.66
N GLY A 103 6.58 36.45 19.20
CA GLY A 103 6.95 35.93 20.51
C GLY A 103 6.89 34.40 20.55
N GLN A 104 6.23 33.84 21.58
CA GLN A 104 6.18 32.38 21.78
C GLN A 104 4.88 31.77 21.23
N SER A 105 5.01 30.67 20.49
CA SER A 105 3.91 29.88 19.94
C SER A 105 4.21 28.39 19.99
N ASN A 106 3.17 27.56 19.81
CA ASN A 106 3.29 26.11 19.79
C ASN A 106 2.60 25.50 18.56
N ALA A 107 3.13 24.39 18.07
CA ALA A 107 2.47 23.53 17.11
C ALA A 107 2.59 22.07 17.52
N SER A 108 1.74 21.26 16.93
CA SER A 108 1.84 19.82 16.99
C SER A 108 1.70 19.22 15.61
N LEU A 109 2.56 18.25 15.30
CA LEU A 109 2.43 17.34 14.16
C LEU A 109 2.17 15.95 14.70
N VAL A 110 1.34 15.17 14.00
CA VAL A 110 1.06 13.78 14.36
C VAL A 110 1.49 12.92 13.20
N TYR A 111 2.41 12.01 13.49
CA TYR A 111 2.87 10.99 12.57
C TYR A 111 2.09 9.70 12.83
N ASP A 112 1.42 9.19 11.79
CA ASP A 112 0.66 7.95 11.85
C ASP A 112 1.48 6.83 11.21
N SER A 113 1.82 5.77 11.94
CA SER A 113 2.59 4.67 11.35
C SER A 113 1.78 4.00 10.23
N TRP A 114 2.42 3.77 9.08
CA TRP A 114 1.81 3.08 7.93
C TRP A 114 2.15 1.59 7.87
N SER A 115 3.12 1.12 8.65
CA SER A 115 3.60 -0.26 8.60
C SER A 115 4.10 -0.71 9.97
N GLU A 116 4.12 -2.01 10.21
CA GLU A 116 4.68 -2.55 11.44
C GLU A 116 6.22 -2.52 11.42
N GLY A 117 6.80 -2.07 12.53
CA GLY A 117 8.22 -2.20 12.81
C GLY A 117 8.86 -0.91 13.30
N GLU A 118 10.16 -0.77 13.06
CA GLU A 118 10.94 0.41 13.45
C GLU A 118 10.74 1.58 12.48
N HIS A 119 10.46 2.76 13.02
CA HIS A 119 10.30 4.02 12.29
C HIS A 119 11.24 5.06 12.86
N SER A 120 12.11 5.60 12.02
CA SER A 120 12.99 6.72 12.39
C SER A 120 12.33 8.04 12.01
N LEU A 121 12.22 8.95 12.96
CA LEU A 121 11.57 10.25 12.74
C LEU A 121 12.60 11.39 12.68
N ARG A 122 12.27 12.43 11.91
CA ARG A 122 13.10 13.63 11.74
C ARG A 122 12.21 14.84 11.57
N LEU A 123 12.52 15.92 12.28
CA LEU A 123 11.80 17.19 12.18
C LEU A 123 12.69 18.22 11.48
N ASP A 124 12.23 18.74 10.35
CA ASP A 124 12.87 19.86 9.66
C ASP A 124 12.16 21.17 9.96
N PHE A 125 12.97 22.22 10.10
CA PHE A 125 12.51 23.60 10.18
C PHE A 125 12.84 24.28 8.86
N ILE A 126 11.80 24.75 8.19
CA ILE A 126 11.87 25.40 6.89
C ILE A 126 11.46 26.86 7.06
N ASP A 127 12.20 27.76 6.42
CA ASP A 127 11.88 29.18 6.44
C ASP A 127 10.73 29.53 5.47
N LYS A 128 10.39 30.82 5.41
CA LYS A 128 9.35 31.35 4.52
C LYS A 128 9.67 31.23 3.02
N ASP A 129 10.95 31.12 2.67
CA ASP A 129 11.42 31.04 1.28
C ASP A 129 11.47 29.58 0.80
N GLY A 130 11.29 28.62 1.73
CA GLY A 130 11.27 27.19 1.48
C GLY A 130 12.62 26.50 1.74
N ASP A 131 13.60 27.24 2.26
CA ASP A 131 14.92 26.73 2.56
C ASP A 131 14.97 26.10 3.94
N LYS A 132 15.73 25.01 4.06
CA LYS A 132 15.88 24.29 5.32
C LYS A 132 16.85 25.03 6.23
N ILE A 133 16.34 25.51 7.37
CA ILE A 133 17.13 26.13 8.44
C ILE A 133 17.95 25.05 9.16
N THR A 134 17.26 24.02 9.68
CA THR A 134 17.90 22.92 10.40
C THR A 134 17.06 21.66 10.42
N SER A 135 17.61 20.58 10.97
CA SER A 135 16.96 19.29 11.15
C SER A 135 17.29 18.70 12.51
N ILE A 136 16.28 18.16 13.18
CA ILE A 136 16.41 17.46 14.46
C ILE A 136 16.07 15.99 14.24
N ALA A 137 17.05 15.12 14.47
CA ALA A 137 16.81 13.68 14.51
C ALA A 137 16.06 13.32 15.79
N LEU A 138 14.92 12.63 15.64
CA LEU A 138 14.12 12.14 16.74
C LEU A 138 14.47 10.66 17.02
N PRO A 139 14.08 10.11 18.18
CA PRO A 139 14.26 8.68 18.45
C PRO A 139 13.59 7.80 17.39
N THR A 140 14.05 6.55 17.32
CA THR A 140 13.38 5.50 16.55
C THR A 140 12.32 4.84 17.42
N TYR A 141 11.15 4.59 16.85
CA TYR A 141 9.99 4.02 17.53
C TYR A 141 9.60 2.70 16.88
N VAL A 142 9.20 1.71 17.67
CA VAL A 142 8.57 0.48 17.16
C VAL A 142 7.06 0.70 17.21
N LEU A 143 6.40 0.67 16.05
CA LEU A 143 5.00 1.06 15.91
C LEU A 143 4.18 0.02 15.14
N LYS A 144 2.88 0.01 15.38
CA LYS A 144 1.86 -0.70 14.58
C LYS A 144 1.14 0.27 13.64
N PRO A 145 0.55 -0.18 12.53
CA PRO A 145 -0.18 0.71 11.64
C PRO A 145 -1.42 1.32 12.33
N ALA A 146 -1.56 2.64 12.26
CA ALA A 146 -2.70 3.36 12.86
C ALA A 146 -3.98 3.29 12.01
N LEU A 147 -3.82 3.08 10.70
CA LEU A 147 -4.90 3.03 9.72
C LEU A 147 -5.01 1.65 9.08
N GLN A 148 -6.13 1.38 8.43
CA GLN A 148 -6.30 0.11 7.73
C GLN A 148 -5.28 -0.03 6.59
N THR A 149 -4.36 -0.98 6.74
CA THR A 149 -3.41 -1.36 5.69
C THR A 149 -4.11 -2.14 4.59
N PRO A 150 -3.52 -2.23 3.38
CA PRO A 150 -4.18 -2.87 2.25
C PRO A 150 -4.67 -4.31 2.53
N GLN A 151 -5.95 -4.55 2.28
CA GLN A 151 -6.58 -5.87 2.36
C GLN A 151 -7.43 -6.11 1.12
N ILE A 152 -7.36 -7.33 0.57
CA ILE A 152 -8.22 -7.82 -0.52
C ILE A 152 -8.86 -9.14 -0.07
N THR A 153 -10.16 -9.26 -0.31
CA THR A 153 -10.89 -10.53 -0.22
C THR A 153 -11.76 -10.73 -1.45
N LEU A 154 -11.68 -11.92 -2.04
CA LEU A 154 -12.63 -12.42 -3.04
C LEU A 154 -13.59 -13.39 -2.34
N ASP A 155 -14.87 -13.01 -2.26
CA ASP A 155 -15.90 -13.80 -1.60
C ASP A 155 -16.94 -14.30 -2.62
N LEU A 156 -17.18 -15.60 -2.63
CA LEU A 156 -18.06 -16.27 -3.59
C LEU A 156 -19.42 -16.54 -2.97
N ASP A 157 -20.45 -15.92 -3.52
CA ASP A 157 -21.86 -16.19 -3.21
C ASP A 157 -22.46 -17.02 -4.36
N ALA A 158 -22.49 -18.33 -4.16
CA ALA A 158 -23.00 -19.30 -5.13
C ALA A 158 -23.38 -20.62 -4.42
N PRO A 159 -24.14 -21.50 -5.09
CA PRO A 159 -24.32 -22.88 -4.63
C PRO A 159 -22.98 -23.63 -4.48
N SER A 160 -22.97 -24.68 -3.66
CA SER A 160 -21.76 -25.52 -3.49
C SER A 160 -21.34 -26.26 -4.77
N TRP A 161 -22.29 -26.47 -5.68
CA TRP A 161 -22.09 -27.00 -7.02
C TRP A 161 -22.69 -26.04 -8.02
N ILE A 162 -21.85 -25.34 -8.77
CA ILE A 162 -22.27 -24.31 -9.71
C ILE A 162 -22.45 -24.94 -11.08
N GLU A 163 -23.61 -24.74 -11.69
CA GLU A 163 -23.89 -25.05 -13.08
C GLU A 163 -24.10 -23.79 -13.91
N THR A 164 -23.93 -23.90 -15.22
CA THR A 164 -24.22 -22.80 -16.15
C THR A 164 -25.65 -22.30 -15.96
N GLY A 165 -25.79 -20.99 -15.72
CA GLY A 165 -27.08 -20.34 -15.48
C GLY A 165 -27.53 -20.29 -14.02
N ASP A 166 -26.76 -20.85 -13.08
CA ASP A 166 -27.01 -20.66 -11.64
C ASP A 166 -26.65 -19.24 -11.21
N ASP A 167 -27.37 -18.72 -10.22
CA ASP A 167 -27.02 -17.44 -9.59
C ASP A 167 -25.64 -17.53 -8.93
N CYS A 168 -24.71 -16.69 -9.38
CA CYS A 168 -23.33 -16.67 -8.93
C CYS A 168 -22.80 -15.24 -8.88
N LYS A 169 -22.26 -14.84 -7.72
CA LYS A 169 -21.65 -13.52 -7.53
C LYS A 169 -20.31 -13.63 -6.82
N ILE A 170 -19.34 -12.84 -7.26
CA ILE A 170 -18.05 -12.70 -6.58
C ILE A 170 -17.95 -11.27 -6.05
N ASN A 171 -17.96 -11.12 -4.73
CA ASN A 171 -17.74 -9.86 -4.06
C ASN A 171 -16.23 -9.60 -3.95
N ARG A 172 -15.79 -8.47 -4.51
CA ARG A 172 -14.42 -7.97 -4.46
C ARG A 172 -14.31 -6.93 -3.37
N ILE A 173 -13.92 -7.36 -2.18
CA ILE A 173 -13.79 -6.50 -1.00
C ILE A 173 -12.36 -5.98 -0.95
N PHE A 174 -12.19 -4.66 -0.93
CA PHE A 174 -10.90 -3.99 -0.86
C PHE A 174 -10.94 -2.87 0.16
N ALA A 175 -9.87 -2.74 0.95
CA ALA A 175 -9.69 -1.65 1.89
C ALA A 175 -8.22 -1.22 1.94
N ASP A 176 -7.97 0.10 1.87
CA ASP A 176 -6.68 0.74 2.09
C ASP A 176 -6.92 2.20 2.48
N GLU A 177 -6.64 2.54 3.74
CA GLU A 177 -6.71 3.91 4.25
C GLU A 177 -5.32 4.57 4.30
N THR A 178 -4.28 3.72 4.37
CA THR A 178 -2.90 4.14 4.54
C THR A 178 -2.32 4.76 3.28
N GLY A 179 -2.56 4.14 2.11
CA GLY A 179 -2.12 4.68 0.82
C GLY A 179 -2.64 6.09 0.57
N PRO A 180 -3.96 6.34 0.62
CA PRO A 180 -4.53 7.67 0.45
C PRO A 180 -4.07 8.70 1.49
N ARG A 181 -3.86 8.29 2.75
CA ARG A 181 -3.38 9.18 3.83
C ARG A 181 -2.06 9.87 3.52
N TYR A 182 -1.18 9.18 2.79
CA TYR A 182 0.17 9.63 2.46
C TYR A 182 0.36 9.90 0.96
N ASP A 183 -0.72 10.08 0.21
CA ASP A 183 -0.70 10.25 -1.26
C ASP A 183 0.14 9.18 -1.98
N ALA A 184 0.08 7.96 -1.46
CA ALA A 184 0.89 6.82 -1.86
C ALA A 184 0.02 5.61 -2.26
N SER A 185 -1.18 5.90 -2.77
CA SER A 185 -2.08 4.89 -3.36
C SER A 185 -1.37 4.19 -4.52
N GLY A 186 -1.68 2.91 -4.77
CA GLY A 186 -1.04 2.21 -5.89
C GLY A 186 -1.98 1.49 -6.83
N ILE A 187 -1.49 0.38 -7.36
CA ILE A 187 -2.09 -0.30 -8.52
C ILE A 187 -2.76 -1.58 -8.06
N ARG A 188 -4.02 -1.72 -8.45
CA ARG A 188 -4.82 -2.93 -8.31
C ARG A 188 -4.83 -3.68 -9.64
N THR A 189 -4.74 -5.00 -9.57
CA THR A 189 -4.74 -5.87 -10.75
C THR A 189 -5.67 -7.05 -10.51
N PHE A 190 -6.41 -7.44 -11.53
CA PHE A 190 -7.34 -8.56 -11.49
C PHE A 190 -7.10 -9.47 -12.71
N SER A 191 -7.15 -10.80 -12.49
CA SER A 191 -6.96 -11.79 -13.55
C SER A 191 -7.74 -13.07 -13.27
N GLY A 192 -7.90 -13.92 -14.30
CA GLY A 192 -8.57 -15.21 -14.20
C GLY A 192 -10.02 -15.24 -14.64
N ALA A 193 -10.69 -14.08 -14.74
CA ALA A 193 -12.04 -13.99 -15.31
C ALA A 193 -12.01 -14.18 -16.84
N PRO A 194 -13.13 -14.61 -17.46
CA PRO A 194 -13.24 -14.79 -18.91
C PRO A 194 -13.29 -13.45 -19.69
N PHE A 195 -13.29 -12.32 -19.00
CA PHE A 195 -13.32 -10.97 -19.58
C PHE A 195 -12.51 -9.99 -18.72
N THR A 196 -12.25 -8.81 -19.28
CA THR A 196 -11.59 -7.71 -18.56
C THR A 196 -12.52 -7.15 -17.48
N VAL A 197 -12.00 -7.10 -16.26
CA VAL A 197 -12.69 -6.55 -15.09
C VAL A 197 -12.18 -5.14 -14.83
N LEU A 198 -13.09 -4.19 -14.57
CA LEU A 198 -12.75 -2.81 -14.22
C LEU A 198 -12.46 -2.66 -12.72
N ASP A 199 -11.62 -1.70 -12.35
CA ASP A 199 -11.21 -1.50 -10.96
C ASP A 199 -12.36 -1.09 -10.03
N ASN A 200 -13.37 -0.40 -10.57
CA ASN A 200 -14.55 0.05 -9.81
C ASN A 200 -15.66 -1.01 -9.70
N GLN A 201 -15.54 -2.16 -10.36
CA GLN A 201 -16.54 -3.23 -10.29
C GLN A 201 -16.36 -4.05 -9.01
N THR A 202 -17.02 -3.66 -7.93
CA THR A 202 -16.91 -4.37 -6.64
C THR A 202 -17.63 -5.71 -6.60
N ILE A 203 -18.52 -6.00 -7.56
CA ILE A 203 -19.22 -7.28 -7.67
C ILE A 203 -19.08 -7.78 -9.11
N LEU A 204 -18.68 -9.03 -9.27
CA LEU A 204 -18.66 -9.73 -10.55
C LEU A 204 -19.84 -10.71 -10.61
N ASP A 205 -20.67 -10.59 -11.63
CA ASP A 205 -21.70 -11.58 -11.94
C ASP A 205 -21.07 -12.74 -12.72
N CYS A 206 -21.06 -13.92 -12.10
CA CYS A 206 -20.58 -15.17 -12.69
C CYS A 206 -21.69 -16.07 -13.22
N SER A 207 -22.95 -15.66 -13.12
CA SER A 207 -24.11 -16.49 -13.52
C SER A 207 -24.12 -16.84 -15.01
N HIS A 208 -23.51 -15.98 -15.83
CA HIS A 208 -23.41 -16.13 -17.28
C HIS A 208 -22.03 -16.56 -17.76
N TRP A 209 -21.14 -16.97 -16.85
CA TRP A 209 -19.83 -17.45 -17.25
C TRP A 209 -19.94 -18.83 -17.92
N PRO A 210 -19.12 -19.11 -18.94
CA PRO A 210 -19.04 -20.45 -19.51
C PRO A 210 -18.69 -21.52 -18.47
N ALA A 211 -19.01 -22.77 -18.78
CA ALA A 211 -18.48 -23.88 -17.99
C ALA A 211 -16.94 -23.93 -18.08
N GLY A 212 -16.29 -24.18 -16.95
CA GLY A 212 -14.84 -24.21 -16.86
C GLY A 212 -14.33 -24.07 -15.42
N ASP A 213 -13.03 -24.25 -15.28
CA ASP A 213 -12.29 -24.02 -14.04
C ASP A 213 -11.65 -22.62 -14.08
N TYR A 214 -11.92 -21.81 -13.06
CA TYR A 214 -11.42 -20.44 -12.95
C TYR A 214 -10.55 -20.29 -11.70
N LEU A 215 -9.35 -19.76 -11.91
CA LEU A 215 -8.44 -19.32 -10.85
C LEU A 215 -8.38 -17.80 -10.88
N LEU A 216 -9.20 -17.17 -10.05
CA LEU A 216 -9.25 -15.72 -9.94
C LEU A 216 -8.13 -15.24 -9.03
N LYS A 217 -7.45 -14.19 -9.46
CA LYS A 217 -6.43 -13.50 -8.67
C LYS A 217 -6.69 -12.02 -8.67
N GLU A 218 -6.72 -11.45 -7.49
CA GLU A 218 -6.68 -10.02 -7.27
C GLU A 218 -5.44 -9.65 -6.45
N ALA A 219 -4.67 -8.66 -6.91
CA ALA A 219 -3.47 -8.21 -6.21
C ALA A 219 -3.40 -6.68 -6.20
N TYR A 220 -2.88 -6.13 -5.11
CA TYR A 220 -2.66 -4.70 -4.93
C TYR A 220 -1.28 -4.44 -4.35
N ARG A 221 -0.65 -3.37 -4.84
CA ARG A 221 0.61 -2.85 -4.31
C ARG A 221 0.56 -1.33 -4.29
N ASN A 222 0.83 -0.74 -3.12
CA ASN A 222 0.92 0.71 -2.96
C ASN A 222 2.37 1.22 -3.02
N ASP A 223 2.53 2.54 -3.08
CA ASP A 223 3.85 3.17 -3.26
C ASP A 223 4.73 3.15 -1.99
N LEU A 224 4.11 2.86 -0.84
CA LEU A 224 4.77 2.53 0.43
C LEU A 224 5.31 1.10 0.45
N GLY A 225 5.07 0.31 -0.60
CA GLY A 225 5.56 -1.06 -0.74
C GLY A 225 4.71 -2.11 -0.02
N GLN A 226 3.54 -1.74 0.50
CA GLN A 226 2.58 -2.69 1.05
C GLN A 226 1.93 -3.46 -0.08
N VAL A 227 1.75 -4.77 0.13
CA VAL A 227 1.21 -5.69 -0.86
C VAL A 227 0.13 -6.55 -0.21
N THR A 228 -0.90 -6.87 -0.97
CA THR A 228 -1.92 -7.84 -0.58
C THR A 228 -2.47 -8.52 -1.82
N GLU A 229 -2.85 -9.79 -1.69
CA GLU A 229 -3.46 -10.55 -2.78
C GLU A 229 -4.51 -11.51 -2.24
N SER A 230 -5.48 -11.84 -3.09
CA SER A 230 -6.53 -12.80 -2.81
C SER A 230 -6.74 -13.68 -4.03
N TRP A 231 -7.05 -14.94 -3.76
CA TRP A 231 -7.27 -15.97 -4.76
C TRP A 231 -8.62 -16.63 -4.51
N LEU A 232 -9.34 -16.91 -5.60
CA LEU A 232 -10.60 -17.64 -5.54
C LEU A 232 -10.64 -18.68 -6.64
N ASN A 233 -10.89 -19.93 -6.24
CA ASN A 233 -11.11 -21.04 -7.15
C ASN A 233 -12.61 -21.28 -7.27
N LEU A 234 -13.12 -21.37 -8.49
CA LEU A 234 -14.48 -21.79 -8.75
C LEU A 234 -14.53 -22.63 -10.02
N THR A 235 -15.44 -23.60 -10.03
CA THR A 235 -15.69 -24.48 -11.17
C THR A 235 -17.17 -24.32 -11.55
N ILE A 236 -17.43 -24.00 -12.81
CA ILE A 236 -18.77 -23.94 -13.37
C ILE A 236 -18.96 -25.17 -14.25
N ASN A 237 -19.95 -25.99 -13.91
CA ASN A 237 -20.27 -27.20 -14.63
C ASN A 237 -21.30 -26.91 -15.72
N ASN A 238 -21.30 -27.71 -16.79
CA ASN A 238 -22.40 -27.62 -17.74
C ASN A 238 -23.68 -28.15 -17.09
N ARG A 239 -24.75 -27.35 -17.13
CA ARG A 239 -26.07 -27.82 -16.78
C ARG A 239 -26.45 -29.00 -17.70
N PRO A 240 -26.96 -30.12 -17.15
CA PRO A 240 -27.38 -31.26 -17.97
C PRO A 240 -28.41 -30.85 -19.02
N ALA A 241 -28.33 -31.46 -20.21
CA ALA A 241 -29.34 -31.28 -21.23
C ALA A 241 -30.71 -31.74 -20.71
N PRO A 242 -31.80 -31.02 -21.03
CA PRO A 242 -33.12 -31.40 -20.55
C PRO A 242 -33.52 -32.78 -21.08
N ALA A 243 -33.91 -33.68 -20.17
CA ALA A 243 -34.39 -35.01 -20.52
C ALA A 243 -35.93 -35.04 -20.52
N PHE A 244 -36.51 -35.49 -21.62
CA PHE A 244 -37.95 -35.73 -21.76
C PHE A 244 -38.21 -37.02 -22.53
N SER A 245 -39.38 -37.60 -22.32
CA SER A 245 -39.95 -38.65 -23.16
C SER A 245 -41.14 -38.09 -23.93
N LEU A 246 -41.47 -38.74 -25.04
CA LEU A 246 -42.68 -38.45 -25.80
C LEU A 246 -43.65 -39.60 -25.56
N ASP A 247 -44.81 -39.28 -24.99
CA ASP A 247 -45.92 -40.21 -24.89
C ASP A 247 -46.86 -39.99 -26.07
N VAL A 248 -47.15 -41.09 -26.78
CA VAL A 248 -47.93 -41.05 -28.01
C VAL A 248 -49.18 -41.89 -27.80
N PHE A 249 -50.32 -41.21 -27.73
CA PHE A 249 -51.62 -41.85 -27.66
C PHE A 249 -52.32 -41.74 -29.01
N GLY A 250 -52.59 -42.89 -29.62
CA GLY A 250 -53.25 -42.98 -30.92
C GLY A 250 -54.06 -44.25 -31.04
N ASN A 251 -55.02 -44.24 -31.96
CA ASN A 251 -55.86 -45.40 -32.25
C ASN A 251 -55.09 -46.29 -33.21
N GLN A 252 -54.23 -47.17 -32.67
CA GLN A 252 -53.17 -47.96 -33.32
C GLN A 252 -53.49 -48.60 -34.69
N ASN A 253 -54.77 -48.68 -35.07
CA ASN A 253 -55.27 -49.41 -36.23
C ASN A 253 -56.14 -48.60 -37.20
N ASN A 254 -56.39 -47.31 -36.94
CA ASN A 254 -57.22 -46.45 -37.79
C ASN A 254 -56.36 -45.33 -38.41
N THR A 255 -56.43 -45.19 -39.73
CA THR A 255 -55.94 -44.00 -40.44
C THR A 255 -56.99 -42.88 -40.40
N ASP A 256 -56.57 -41.62 -40.46
CA ASP A 256 -57.41 -40.40 -40.45
C ASP A 256 -57.98 -39.93 -39.08
N GLU A 257 -57.48 -40.46 -37.96
CA GLU A 257 -57.74 -39.93 -36.61
C GLU A 257 -56.49 -39.23 -36.03
N PRO A 258 -56.63 -38.10 -35.30
CA PRO A 258 -55.48 -37.38 -34.77
C PRO A 258 -54.80 -38.15 -33.62
N CYS A 259 -53.48 -38.34 -33.71
CA CYS A 259 -52.67 -38.79 -32.57
C CYS A 259 -52.41 -37.64 -31.60
N LEU A 260 -52.45 -37.93 -30.31
CA LEU A 260 -51.99 -37.03 -29.26
C LEU A 260 -50.53 -37.35 -28.94
N ILE A 261 -49.66 -36.35 -29.06
CA ILE A 261 -48.26 -36.44 -28.63
C ILE A 261 -48.11 -35.51 -27.43
N THR A 262 -47.73 -36.08 -26.29
CA THR A 262 -47.50 -35.34 -25.06
C THR A 262 -46.03 -35.44 -24.68
N MET A 263 -45.40 -34.30 -24.41
CA MET A 263 -44.05 -34.28 -23.83
C MET A 263 -44.16 -34.56 -22.33
N ILE A 264 -43.49 -35.62 -21.87
CA ILE A 264 -43.39 -35.96 -20.45
C ILE A 264 -41.97 -35.61 -19.99
N PRO A 265 -41.81 -34.64 -19.09
CA PRO A 265 -40.51 -34.36 -18.48
C PRO A 265 -40.01 -35.59 -17.72
N ASN A 266 -38.78 -36.03 -18.00
CA ASN A 266 -38.17 -37.17 -17.30
C ASN A 266 -37.25 -36.72 -16.15
N MET A 267 -37.20 -35.43 -15.85
CA MET A 267 -36.36 -34.87 -14.81
C MET A 267 -37.19 -34.63 -13.55
N ILE A 268 -36.81 -35.27 -12.45
CA ILE A 268 -37.48 -35.18 -11.15
C ILE A 268 -37.15 -33.85 -10.43
N ASP A 269 -36.01 -33.23 -10.77
CA ASP A 269 -35.45 -32.05 -10.09
C ASP A 269 -35.58 -30.72 -10.89
N VAL A 270 -36.22 -30.72 -12.05
CA VAL A 270 -36.39 -29.50 -12.86
C VAL A 270 -37.87 -29.13 -12.89
N ASP A 271 -38.22 -28.03 -12.23
CA ASP A 271 -39.56 -27.47 -12.27
C ASP A 271 -39.76 -26.69 -13.59
N PHE A 272 -40.63 -27.23 -14.45
CA PHE A 272 -40.98 -26.61 -15.73
C PHE A 272 -42.21 -25.71 -15.64
N SER A 273 -42.75 -25.46 -14.44
CA SER A 273 -43.99 -24.71 -14.25
C SER A 273 -43.83 -23.19 -14.35
N THR A 274 -42.59 -22.68 -14.33
CA THR A 274 -42.30 -21.24 -14.42
C THR A 274 -41.27 -20.95 -15.50
N PHE A 275 -41.75 -20.82 -16.73
CA PHE A 275 -41.08 -20.02 -17.76
C PHE A 275 -42.05 -18.89 -18.12
N GLU A 276 -41.79 -17.67 -17.65
CA GLU A 276 -42.39 -16.44 -18.22
C GLU A 276 -41.56 -15.95 -19.41
#